data_AF-A0A821X5D5-F1
#
_entry.id   AF-A0A821X5D5-F1
#
_cell.length_a   1.000
_cell.length_b   1.000
_cell.length_c   1.000
_cell.angle_alpha   90.00
_cell.angle_beta   90.00
_cell.angle_gamma   90.00
#
_symmetry.space_group_name_H-M   'P 1'
#
loop_
_entity.id
_entity.type
_entity.pdbx_description
1 polymer ?
#
loop_
_entity_poly.entity_id
_entity_poly.type
_entity_poly.pdbx_seq_one_letter_code
_entity_poly.pdbx_strand_id
1 'polypeptide(L)' 'DEEETIQIVSDPIEIIPIDLSQEEREKIQGLTVAELKTRLTTHGENIPKGVRKADLIALLIKL' A
#
# COMPACT_ATOMS: atom_id res chain seq x y z
N ASP A 1 -0.56 -13.73 42.02
CA ASP A 1 -0.26 -13.84 40.59
C ASP A 1 -1.30 -13.07 39.80
N GLU A 2 -0.90 -11.90 39.33
CA GLU A 2 -1.69 -11.04 38.46
C GLU A 2 -1.50 -11.53 37.02
N GLU A 3 -2.54 -12.08 36.41
CA GLU A 3 -2.55 -12.38 34.97
C GLU A 3 -2.94 -11.09 34.22
N GLU A 4 -1.94 -10.43 33.66
CA GLU A 4 -2.07 -9.21 32.87
C GLU A 4 -2.73 -9.51 31.51
N THR A 5 -3.89 -8.89 31.26
CA THR A 5 -4.69 -9.07 30.05
C THR A 5 -4.10 -8.28 28.87
N ILE A 6 -3.67 -8.96 27.80
CA ILE A 6 -3.25 -8.31 26.55
C ILE A 6 -4.52 -7.87 25.79
N GLN A 7 -4.85 -6.58 25.87
CA GLN A 7 -5.87 -5.95 25.04
C GLN A 7 -5.26 -5.64 23.66
N ILE A 8 -5.59 -6.46 22.66
CA ILE A 8 -5.30 -6.18 21.26
C ILE A 8 -6.24 -5.06 20.82
N VAL A 9 -5.77 -3.81 20.88
CA VAL A 9 -6.45 -2.67 20.25
C VAL A 9 -6.53 -2.94 18.75
N SER A 10 -7.73 -3.25 18.28
CA SER A 10 -8.07 -3.22 16.86
C SER A 10 -8.46 -1.79 16.54
N ASP A 11 -7.46 -0.92 16.39
CA ASP A 11 -7.69 0.39 15.80
C ASP A 11 -8.26 0.15 14.38
N PRO A 12 -9.42 0.73 14.03
CA PRO A 12 -9.85 0.74 12.65
C PRO A 12 -8.79 1.50 11.86
N ILE A 13 -8.12 0.81 10.93
CA ILE A 13 -7.18 1.47 10.01
C ILE A 13 -8.01 2.47 9.21
N GLU A 14 -8.02 3.73 9.66
CA GLU A 14 -8.49 4.84 8.86
C GLU A 14 -7.67 4.82 7.58
N ILE A 15 -8.34 4.55 6.46
CA ILE A 15 -7.76 4.69 5.12
C ILE A 15 -7.65 6.21 4.91
N ILE A 16 -6.61 6.81 5.48
CA ILE A 16 -6.24 8.19 5.21
C ILE A 16 -5.90 8.22 3.72
N PRO A 17 -6.58 9.03 2.89
CA PRO A 17 -6.18 9.21 1.50
C PRO A 17 -4.74 9.70 1.52
N ILE A 18 -3.82 8.86 1.04
CA ILE A 18 -2.39 9.16 1.08
C ILE A 18 -2.16 10.13 -0.05
N ASP A 19 -2.21 11.44 0.22
CA ASP A 19 -1.74 12.43 -0.76
C ASP A 19 -0.22 12.25 -0.89
N LEU A 20 0.17 11.34 -1.79
CA LEU A 20 1.55 10.95 -2.00
C LEU A 20 2.35 12.17 -2.42
N SER A 21 3.33 12.52 -1.58
CA SER A 21 4.26 13.63 -1.83
C SER A 21 5.00 13.42 -3.16
N GLN A 22 5.45 14.52 -3.78
CA GLN A 22 6.18 14.46 -5.06
C GLN A 22 7.37 13.47 -5.01
N GLU A 23 8.11 13.46 -3.90
CA GLU A 23 9.21 12.52 -3.67
C GLU A 23 8.75 11.05 -3.66
N GLU A 24 7.57 10.76 -3.09
CA GLU A 24 7.02 9.40 -3.10
C GLU A 24 6.57 8.98 -4.50
N ARG A 25 6.01 9.91 -5.28
CA ARG A 25 5.65 9.65 -6.67
C ARG A 25 6.88 9.32 -7.51
N GLU A 26 7.98 10.04 -7.32
CA GLU A 26 9.26 9.75 -7.98
C GLU A 26 9.83 8.39 -7.55
N LYS A 27 9.78 8.06 -6.26
CA LYS A 27 10.16 6.74 -5.75
C LYS A 27 9.34 5.64 -6.42
N ILE A 28 8.01 5.78 -6.49
CA ILE A 28 7.12 4.81 -7.15
C ILE A 28 7.48 4.63 -8.63
N GLN A 29 7.81 5.71 -9.36
CA GLN A 29 8.24 5.61 -10.75
C GLN A 29 9.55 4.81 -10.92
N GLY A 30 10.45 4.92 -9.95
CA GLY A 30 11.71 4.18 -9.89
C GLY A 30 11.56 2.68 -9.58
N LEU A 31 10.44 2.25 -9.00
CA LEU A 31 10.22 0.86 -8.59
C LEU A 31 10.13 -0.10 -9.79
N THR A 32 10.52 -1.35 -9.55
CA THR A 32 10.30 -2.44 -10.49
C THR A 32 8.83 -2.90 -10.49
N VAL A 33 8.39 -3.61 -11.54
CA VAL A 33 7.05 -4.21 -11.60
C VAL A 33 6.77 -5.13 -10.42
N ALA A 34 7.78 -5.85 -9.93
CA ALA A 34 7.65 -6.73 -8.77
C ALA A 34 7.36 -5.93 -7.49
N GLU A 35 8.12 -4.86 -7.23
CA GLU A 35 7.92 -4.00 -6.05
C GLU A 35 6.59 -3.26 -6.07
N LEU A 36 6.19 -2.75 -7.24
CA LEU A 36 4.88 -2.11 -7.42
C LEU A 36 3.76 -3.09 -7.07
N LYS A 37 3.87 -4.35 -7.52
CA LYS A 37 2.90 -5.39 -7.20
C LYS A 37 2.89 -5.76 -5.72
N THR A 38 4.06 -5.86 -5.10
CA THR A 38 4.17 -6.13 -3.66
C THR A 38 3.46 -5.04 -2.86
N ARG A 39 3.72 -3.76 -3.16
CA ARG A 39 3.05 -2.64 -2.47
C ARG A 39 1.53 -2.69 -2.65
N LEU A 40 1.05 -2.83 -3.88
CA LEU A 40 -0.40 -2.94 -4.13
C LEU A 40 -1.02 -4.13 -3.38
N THR A 41 -0.33 -5.27 -3.34
CA THR A 41 -0.78 -6.44 -2.58
C THR A 41 -0.84 -6.17 -1.07
N THR A 42 0.15 -5.45 -0.53
CA THR A 42 0.17 -5.03 0.89
C THR A 42 -1.01 -4.12 1.24
N HIS A 43 -1.41 -3.24 0.32
CA HIS A 43 -2.59 -2.37 0.49
C HIS A 43 -3.92 -3.10 0.21
N GLY A 44 -3.90 -4.39 -0.12
CA GLY A 44 -5.11 -5.16 -0.43
C GLY A 44 -5.71 -4.86 -1.81
N GLU A 45 -4.97 -4.19 -2.69
CA GLU A 45 -5.39 -3.89 -4.06
C GLU A 45 -5.35 -5.15 -4.94
N ASN A 46 -6.34 -5.29 -5.82
CA ASN A 46 -6.49 -6.46 -6.66
C ASN A 46 -5.83 -6.22 -8.02
N ILE A 47 -4.69 -6.87 -8.27
CA ILE A 47 -3.85 -6.58 -9.43
C ILE A 47 -4.29 -7.42 -10.63
N PRO A 48 -4.80 -6.81 -11.73
CA PRO A 48 -5.23 -7.57 -12.89
C PRO A 48 -4.05 -8.26 -13.62
N LYS A 49 -4.32 -9.43 -14.20
CA LYS A 49 -3.33 -10.15 -15.02
C LYS A 49 -3.04 -9.37 -16.30
N GLY A 50 -1.76 -9.20 -16.64
CA GLY A 50 -1.34 -8.46 -17.83
C GLY A 50 -1.28 -6.93 -17.66
N VAL A 51 -1.45 -6.43 -16.43
CA VAL A 51 -1.31 -5.00 -16.10
C VAL A 51 0.09 -4.49 -16.42
N ARG A 52 0.19 -3.29 -17.02
CA ARG A 52 1.48 -2.68 -17.36
C ARG A 52 2.06 -1.96 -16.14
N LYS A 53 3.37 -1.68 -16.19
CA LYS A 53 4.05 -0.90 -15.14
C LYS A 53 3.36 0.43 -14.87
N ALA A 54 2.95 1.14 -15.93
CA ALA A 54 2.27 2.43 -15.82
C ALA A 54 0.94 2.33 -15.05
N ASP A 55 0.15 1.29 -15.32
CA ASP A 55 -1.12 1.04 -14.61
C ASP A 55 -0.88 0.72 -13.13
N LEU A 56 0.16 -0.06 -12.80
CA LEU A 56 0.55 -0.33 -11.42
C LEU A 56 0.96 0.94 -10.67
N ILE A 57 1.70 1.83 -11.33
CA ILE A 57 2.06 3.15 -10.77
C ILE A 57 0.81 3.99 -10.56
N ALA A 58 -0.10 4.02 -11.52
CA ALA A 58 -1.35 4.78 -11.42
C ALA A 58 -2.24 4.28 -10.27
N LEU A 59 -2.31 2.97 -10.07
CA LEU A 59 -3.01 2.37 -8.92
C LEU A 59 -2.37 2.79 -7.60
N LEU A 60 -1.04 2.80 -7.51
CA LEU A 60 -0.33 3.28 -6.31
C LEU A 60 -0.52 4.77 -6.06
N ILE A 61 -0.54 5.60 -7.09
CA ILE A 61 -0.73 7.06 -6.97
C ILE A 61 -2.17 7.42 -6.57
N LYS A 62 -3.14 6.53 -6.86
CA LYS A 62 -4.56 6.75 -6.60
C LYS A 62 -5.00 6.27 -5.20
N LEU A 63 -4.23 5.39 -4.56
CA LEU A 63 -4.39 5.01 -3.15
C LEU A 63 -4.22 6.23 -2.24
#